data_AF-A0A183ARE3-F1
#
_entry.id   AF-A0A183ARE3-F1
#
_cell.length_a   1.000
_cell.length_b   1.000
_cell.length_c   1.000
_cell.angle_alpha   90.00
_cell.angle_beta   90.00
_cell.angle_gamma   90.00
#
_symmetry.space_group_name_H-M   'P 1'
#
loop_
_entity.id
_entity.type
_entity.pdbx_description
1 polymer ?
#
loop_
_entity_poly.entity_id
_entity_poly.type
_entity_poly.pdbx_seq_one_letter_code
_entity_poly.pdbx_strand_id
1 'polypeptide(L)'
;MFPCIILAPEDVSLRTLTKEAYEKYLSEYHSWAVRKAVDLAVYALPTREYLADHIVDGQPKDSPYNDRETCRSGMLNEALPAMRKVYDCVQNYLAQRNMLHLP
;
A
#
# COMPACT_ATOMS: atom_id res chain seq x y z
N MET A 1 -1.20 2.47 3.22
CA MET A 1 -0.16 2.67 2.20
C MET A 1 -0.76 2.72 0.79
N PHE A 2 -1.36 1.64 0.26
CA PHE A 2 -1.94 1.61 -1.09
C PHE A 2 -2.94 2.75 -1.41
N PRO A 3 -3.92 3.08 -0.54
CA PRO A 3 -4.83 4.20 -0.81
C PRO A 3 -4.10 5.54 -1.02
N CYS A 4 -3.02 5.78 -0.27
CA CYS A 4 -2.23 7.01 -0.37
C CYS A 4 -1.51 7.10 -1.72
N ILE A 5 -1.07 5.97 -2.27
CA ILE A 5 -0.34 5.93 -3.55
C ILE A 5 -1.29 6.15 -4.73
N ILE A 6 -2.49 5.59 -4.68
CA ILE A 6 -3.43 5.61 -5.81
C ILE A 6 -4.24 6.93 -5.85
N LEU A 7 -4.51 7.54 -4.69
CA LEU A 7 -5.31 8.75 -4.59
C LEU A 7 -4.48 10.05 -4.58
N ALA A 8 -3.17 9.97 -4.38
CA ALA A 8 -2.32 11.16 -4.33
C ALA A 8 -2.22 11.85 -5.71
N PRO A 9 -2.08 13.19 -5.73
CA PRO A 9 -1.68 13.95 -6.91
C PRO A 9 -0.39 13.41 -7.54
N GLU A 10 -0.23 13.54 -8.86
CA GLU A 10 0.89 12.93 -9.60
C GLU A 10 2.26 13.52 -9.22
N ASP A 11 2.31 14.77 -8.75
CA ASP A 11 3.53 15.48 -8.34
C ASP A 11 4.10 15.00 -6.99
N VAL A 12 3.34 14.20 -6.22
CA VAL A 12 3.80 13.69 -4.94
C VAL A 12 4.63 12.42 -5.13
N SER A 13 5.89 12.47 -4.66
CA SER A 13 6.80 11.33 -4.77
C SER A 13 6.30 10.09 -4.01
N LEU A 14 6.51 8.91 -4.61
CA LEU A 14 6.20 7.62 -3.98
C LEU A 14 6.92 7.44 -2.64
N ARG A 15 8.14 7.98 -2.55
CA ARG A 15 8.95 8.00 -1.32
C ARG A 15 8.23 8.74 -0.18
N THR A 16 7.73 9.94 -0.44
CA THR A 16 7.00 10.74 0.56
C THR A 16 5.76 9.99 1.04
N LEU A 17 4.93 9.52 0.11
CA LEU A 17 3.69 8.80 0.42
C LEU A 17 3.93 7.52 1.22
N THR A 18 4.96 6.76 0.85
CA THR A 18 5.31 5.50 1.53
C THR A 18 5.85 5.77 2.93
N LYS A 19 6.70 6.79 3.09
CA LYS A 19 7.23 7.19 4.40
C LYS A 19 6.12 7.65 5.35
N GLU A 20 5.24 8.53 4.90
CA GLU A 20 4.12 9.02 5.71
C GLU A 20 3.17 7.90 6.12
N ALA A 21 2.84 6.99 5.19
CA ALA A 21 2.01 5.83 5.51
C ALA A 21 2.70 4.90 6.53
N TYR A 22 4.01 4.66 6.38
CA TYR A 22 4.75 3.84 7.32
C TYR A 22 4.77 4.45 8.73
N GLU A 23 5.09 5.75 8.82
CA GLU A 23 5.12 6.48 10.10
C GLU A 23 3.75 6.51 10.78
N LYS A 24 2.67 6.58 10.01
CA LYS A 24 1.32 6.62 10.56
C LYS A 24 0.81 5.28 11.08
N TYR A 25 1.17 4.17 10.44
CA TYR A 25 0.49 2.88 10.68
C TYR A 25 1.38 1.77 11.23
N LEU A 26 2.70 1.80 10.98
CA LEU A 26 3.58 0.67 11.30
C LEU A 26 4.77 1.04 12.20
N SER A 27 5.19 2.30 12.23
CA SER A 27 6.41 2.68 12.94
C SER A 27 6.33 2.48 14.45
N GLU A 28 5.12 2.51 15.04
CA GLU A 28 4.90 2.24 16.46
C GLU A 28 5.19 0.77 16.85
N TYR A 29 5.07 -0.17 15.91
CA TYR A 29 5.30 -1.60 16.15
C TYR A 29 6.74 -2.04 15.84
N HIS A 30 7.59 -1.13 15.35
CA HIS A 30 8.94 -1.44 14.90
C HIS A 30 10.03 -0.78 15.75
N SER A 31 11.07 -1.55 16.06
CA SER A 31 12.24 -1.05 16.78
C SER A 31 12.99 0.02 15.98
N TRP A 32 13.86 0.78 16.65
CA TRP A 32 14.67 1.81 16.00
C TRP A 32 15.47 1.28 14.79
N ALA A 33 16.08 0.10 14.94
CA ALA A 33 16.85 -0.51 13.86
C ALA A 33 15.99 -0.83 12.63
N VAL A 34 14.79 -1.38 12.84
CA VAL A 34 13.84 -1.68 11.75
C VAL A 34 13.36 -0.40 11.08
N ARG A 35 13.04 0.65 11.85
CA ARG A 35 12.69 1.97 11.28
C ARG A 35 13.78 2.55 10.40
N LYS A 36 15.06 2.38 10.77
CA LYS A 36 16.20 2.81 9.93
C LYS A 36 16.37 1.97 8.67
N ALA A 37 16.12 0.67 8.74
CA ALA A 37 16.10 -0.17 7.56
C ALA A 37 14.97 0.23 6.59
N VAL A 38 13.79 0.57 7.11
CA VAL A 38 12.67 1.07 6.29
C VAL A 38 12.99 2.43 5.66
N ASP A 39 13.61 3.35 6.40
CA ASP A 39 14.10 4.62 5.84
C ASP A 39 14.99 4.36 4.59
N LEU A 40 15.91 3.39 4.68
CA LEU A 40 16.79 3.01 3.57
C LEU A 40 16.00 2.36 2.41
N ALA A 41 15.08 1.44 2.70
CA ALA A 41 14.26 0.78 1.68
C ALA A 41 13.41 1.79 0.89
N VAL A 42 12.90 2.83 1.57
CA VAL A 42 12.11 3.89 0.95
C VAL A 42 12.95 4.72 -0.04
N TYR A 43 14.27 4.85 0.14
CA TYR A 43 15.14 5.49 -0.86
C TYR A 43 15.35 4.64 -2.12
N ALA A 44 15.14 3.32 -2.04
CA ALA A 44 15.28 2.40 -3.17
C ALA A 44 14.00 2.24 -3.99
N LEU A 45 12.92 2.94 -3.63
CA LEU A 45 11.66 2.88 -4.37
C LEU A 45 11.83 3.48 -5.78
N PRO A 46 11.18 2.89 -6.80
CA PRO A 46 11.19 3.44 -8.15
C PRO A 46 10.36 4.73 -8.22
N THR A 47 10.34 5.36 -9.40
CA THR A 47 9.38 6.44 -9.67
C THR A 47 7.95 5.89 -9.66
N ARG A 48 6.98 6.79 -9.49
CA ARG A 48 5.57 6.40 -9.45
C ARG A 48 5.10 5.86 -10.81
N GLU A 49 5.57 6.46 -11.89
CA GLU A 49 5.24 6.08 -13.27
C GLU A 49 5.75 4.67 -13.54
N TYR A 50 7.00 4.39 -13.18
CA TYR A 50 7.58 3.06 -13.35
C TYR A 50 6.83 2.01 -12.52
N LEU A 51 6.45 2.32 -11.28
CA LEU A 51 5.62 1.41 -10.48
C LEU A 51 4.26 1.16 -11.14
N ALA A 52 3.60 2.21 -11.65
CA ALA A 52 2.30 2.08 -12.29
C ALA A 52 2.39 1.21 -13.56
N ASP A 53 3.39 1.45 -14.42
CA ASP A 53 3.63 0.63 -15.60
C ASP A 53 3.91 -0.81 -15.22
N HIS A 54 4.76 -1.04 -14.22
CA HIS A 54 5.07 -2.40 -13.76
C HIS A 54 3.83 -3.15 -13.25
N ILE A 55 2.88 -2.46 -12.61
CA ILE A 55 1.62 -3.07 -12.16
C ILE A 55 0.72 -3.44 -13.34
N VAL A 56 0.66 -2.60 -14.37
CA VAL A 56 -0.13 -2.84 -15.59
C VAL A 56 0.50 -3.97 -16.41
N ASP A 57 1.81 -3.93 -16.64
CA ASP A 57 2.57 -4.94 -17.39
C ASP A 57 2.50 -6.32 -16.72
N GLY A 58 2.32 -6.36 -15.40
CA GLY A 58 2.13 -7.58 -14.62
C GLY A 58 0.73 -8.20 -14.73
N GLN A 59 -0.22 -7.55 -15.37
CA GLN A 59 -1.57 -8.09 -15.54
C GLN A 59 -1.58 -9.26 -16.54
N PRO A 60 -2.43 -10.28 -16.33
CA PRO A 60 -2.68 -11.31 -17.33
C PRO A 60 -3.07 -10.70 -18.68
N LYS A 61 -2.68 -11.33 -19.80
CA LYS A 61 -2.97 -10.82 -21.16
C LYS A 61 -4.45 -10.60 -21.43
N ASP A 62 -5.30 -11.45 -20.85
CA ASP A 62 -6.77 -11.37 -20.98
C ASP A 62 -7.42 -10.54 -19.86
N SER A 63 -6.61 -9.85 -19.03
CA SER A 63 -7.10 -9.01 -17.95
C SER A 63 -7.80 -7.76 -18.50
N PRO A 64 -8.94 -7.35 -17.92
CA PRO A 64 -9.56 -6.07 -18.24
C PRO A 64 -8.77 -4.86 -17.72
N TYR A 65 -7.67 -5.07 -16.98
CA TYR A 65 -6.84 -4.04 -16.34
C TYR A 65 -5.54 -3.76 -17.09
N ASN A 66 -5.54 -3.86 -18.42
CA ASN A 66 -4.33 -3.84 -19.24
C ASN A 66 -3.81 -2.45 -19.63
N ASP A 67 -4.42 -1.39 -19.10
CA ASP A 67 -3.95 -0.01 -19.20
C ASP A 67 -3.98 0.70 -17.85
N ARG A 68 -3.34 1.86 -17.75
CA ARG A 68 -3.22 2.61 -16.49
C ARG A 68 -4.58 3.04 -15.92
N GLU A 69 -5.54 3.42 -16.76
CA GLU A 69 -6.84 3.93 -16.33
C GLU A 69 -7.73 2.81 -15.81
N THR A 70 -7.84 1.71 -16.57
CA THR A 70 -8.62 0.54 -16.16
C THR A 70 -8.00 -0.12 -14.93
N CYS A 71 -6.68 -0.27 -14.88
CA CYS A 71 -5.99 -0.80 -13.71
C CYS A 71 -6.17 0.10 -12.48
N ARG A 72 -6.08 1.42 -12.64
CA ARG A 72 -6.34 2.37 -11.53
C ARG A 72 -7.78 2.25 -11.03
N SER A 73 -8.74 2.17 -11.95
CA SER A 73 -10.16 2.03 -11.61
C SER A 73 -10.45 0.71 -10.90
N GLY A 74 -9.91 -0.41 -11.39
CA GLY A 74 -10.03 -1.71 -10.72
C GLY A 74 -9.40 -1.70 -9.33
N MET A 75 -8.23 -1.06 -9.19
CA MET A 75 -7.59 -0.90 -7.89
C MET A 75 -8.45 -0.09 -6.91
N LEU A 76 -9.05 1.02 -7.36
CA LEU A 76 -9.89 1.90 -6.53
C LEU A 76 -11.24 1.29 -6.17
N ASN A 77 -11.90 0.65 -7.14
CA ASN A 77 -13.29 0.24 -7.02
C ASN A 77 -13.44 -1.23 -6.57
N GLU A 78 -12.40 -2.05 -6.75
CA GLU A 78 -12.46 -3.48 -6.40
C GLU A 78 -11.41 -3.83 -5.36
N ALA A 79 -10.12 -3.66 -5.67
CA ALA A 79 -9.04 -4.15 -4.84
C ALA A 79 -8.98 -3.45 -3.47
N LEU A 80 -9.02 -2.11 -3.44
CA LEU A 80 -8.98 -1.35 -2.19
C LEU A 80 -10.17 -1.65 -1.26
N PRO A 81 -11.44 -1.68 -1.74
CA PRO A 81 -12.57 -2.10 -0.92
C PRO A 81 -12.43 -3.52 -0.39
N ALA A 82 -11.97 -4.46 -1.22
CA ALA A 82 -11.75 -5.84 -0.79
C ALA A 82 -10.68 -5.94 0.30
N MET A 83 -9.52 -5.29 0.11
CA MET A 83 -8.46 -5.21 1.11
C MET A 83 -8.94 -4.61 2.43
N ARG A 84 -9.73 -3.53 2.36
CA ARG A 84 -10.32 -2.90 3.56
C ARG A 84 -11.26 -3.85 4.29
N LYS A 85 -12.15 -4.53 3.56
CA LYS A 85 -13.08 -5.50 4.16
C LYS A 85 -12.35 -6.63 4.90
N VAL A 86 -11.27 -7.15 4.30
CA VAL A 86 -10.42 -8.17 4.95
C VAL A 86 -9.74 -7.61 6.19
N TYR A 87 -9.12 -6.42 6.08
CA TYR A 87 -8.49 -5.76 7.22
C TYR A 87 -9.47 -5.54 8.37
N ASP A 88 -10.64 -4.95 8.10
CA ASP A 88 -11.66 -4.66 9.11
C ASP A 88 -12.15 -5.95 9.77
N CYS A 89 -12.35 -7.02 9.00
CA CYS A 89 -12.75 -8.32 9.53
C CYS A 89 -11.70 -8.89 10.51
N VAL A 90 -10.43 -8.92 10.11
CA VAL A 90 -9.33 -9.44 10.93
C VAL A 90 -9.10 -8.57 12.16
N GLN A 91 -9.04 -7.25 11.98
CA GLN A 91 -8.85 -6.28 13.05
C GLN A 91 -9.93 -6.42 14.13
N ASN A 92 -11.20 -6.49 13.72
CA ASN A 92 -12.32 -6.65 14.66
C ASN A 92 -12.27 -8.00 15.38
N TYR A 93 -11.93 -9.08 14.65
CA TYR A 93 -11.84 -10.42 15.23
C TYR A 93 -10.74 -10.54 16.30
N LEU A 94 -9.57 -9.92 16.05
CA LEU A 94 -8.47 -9.87 17.00
C LEU A 94 -8.77 -8.95 18.18
N ALA A 95 -9.39 -7.79 17.93
CA ALA A 95 -9.80 -6.85 18.96
C ALA A 95 -10.77 -7.49 19.97
N GLN A 96 -11.79 -8.21 19.47
CA GLN A 96 -12.76 -8.93 20.31
C GLN A 96 -12.13 -9.97 21.23
N ARG A 97 -10.94 -10.47 20.91
CA ARG A 97 -10.20 -11.47 21.70
C ARG A 97 -9.02 -10.88 22.46
N ASN A 98 -8.86 -9.56 22.47
CA ASN A 98 -7.73 -8.87 23.06
C ASN A 98 -6.37 -9.35 22.49
N MET A 99 -6.32 -9.62 21.18
CA MET A 99 -5.16 -10.19 20.46
C MET A 99 -4.48 -9.17 19.53
N LEU A 100 -4.70 -7.87 19.71
CA LEU A 100 -4.04 -6.84 18.88
C LEU A 100 -2.56 -6.64 19.23
N HIS A 101 -2.16 -7.02 20.44
CA HIS A 101 -0.81 -6.80 20.98
C HIS A 101 -0.17 -8.12 21.43
N LEU A 102 -0.31 -9.16 20.61
CA LEU A 102 0.42 -10.40 20.84
C LEU A 102 1.94 -10.11 20.84
N PRO A 103 2.70 -10.77 21.73
CA PRO A 103 4.15 -10.60 21.82
C PRO A 103 4.89 -11.16 20.60
#